data_AF-A0A101WIA6-F1
#
_entry.id   AF-A0A101WIA6-F1
#
_cell.length_a   1.000
_cell.length_b   1.000
_cell.length_c   1.000
_cell.angle_alpha   90.00
_cell.angle_beta   90.00
_cell.angle_gamma   90.00
#
_symmetry.space_group_name_H-M   'P 1'
#
loop_
_entity.id
_entity.type
_entity.pdbx_description
1 polymer ?
#
loop_
_entity_poly.entity_id
_entity_poly.type
_entity_poly.pdbx_seq_one_letter_code
_entity_poly.pdbx_strand_id
1 'polypeptide(L)'
;MSLLFIPRKESVLSVYDEIVKVYRGKEHYLFNVLCSIVPTFSRPDDSRDYSSALNTFKGNLNFTSIVGLSRLLKIIEELVTITYDDGDSFILESLVPKLRFITNDSATEIVFNEKRHYAAEWSVPVSSFGQDEQQIIQLDLFDCEQNEIVPSYIVEYVKGAVLLYSQGLLKGACALMTIAMEATLRDILATRGYSYVTGTSSDDQYAFANAVVDVNAERDKFTISFAEGNIKSITEYCTAITASQNIRIKRKKYGHDGKFELSIRNCDGLIDYFSSSEVATPGQKTISGLGAALDIARNRERIIEVTLLPQDMDIIFTGIRNNLIHLSGVGLSAAQIQDQTLVDFVSDRNKVFDLINFVPQFINEKYRQIV
;
A
#
# COMPACT_ATOMS: atom_id res chain seq x y z
N MET A 1 -14.49 -0.80 -12.23
CA MET A 1 -14.29 0.06 -11.05
C MET A 1 -15.11 -0.47 -9.89
N SER A 2 -14.45 -1.01 -8.85
CA SER A 2 -15.13 -1.28 -7.57
C SER A 2 -15.03 -0.01 -6.75
N LEU A 3 -16.13 0.75 -6.66
CA LEU A 3 -16.17 1.96 -5.86
C LEU A 3 -16.36 1.58 -4.39
N LEU A 4 -15.30 1.75 -3.60
CA LEU A 4 -15.37 1.57 -2.15
C LEU A 4 -16.39 2.53 -1.52
N PHE A 5 -16.51 3.73 -2.08
CA PHE A 5 -17.47 4.75 -1.66
C PHE A 5 -18.44 5.06 -2.80
N ILE A 6 -19.74 5.00 -2.51
CA ILE A 6 -20.79 5.24 -3.49
C ILE A 6 -21.38 6.64 -3.25
N PRO A 7 -21.15 7.61 -4.14
CA PRO A 7 -21.83 8.90 -4.17
C PRO A 7 -23.36 8.76 -4.12
N ARG A 8 -23.99 9.63 -3.32
CA ARG A 8 -25.44 9.81 -3.34
C ARG A 8 -25.85 10.37 -4.69
N LYS A 9 -26.99 9.91 -5.18
CA LYS A 9 -27.55 10.34 -6.46
C LYS A 9 -27.76 11.85 -6.52
N GLU A 10 -28.29 12.43 -5.45
CA GLU A 10 -28.52 13.87 -5.32
C GLU A 10 -27.20 14.64 -5.42
N SER A 11 -26.11 14.07 -4.89
CA SER A 11 -24.79 14.68 -4.97
C SER A 11 -24.22 14.65 -6.39
N VAL A 12 -24.39 13.55 -7.13
CA VAL A 12 -23.98 13.45 -8.54
C VAL A 12 -24.69 14.52 -9.37
N LEU A 13 -26.01 14.69 -9.16
CA LEU A 13 -26.79 15.72 -9.85
C LEU A 13 -26.37 17.14 -9.43
N SER A 14 -26.06 17.35 -8.16
CA SER A 14 -25.59 18.65 -7.64
C SER A 14 -24.24 19.04 -8.24
N VAL A 15 -23.30 18.10 -8.35
CA VAL A 15 -21.99 18.37 -8.98
C VAL A 15 -22.17 18.71 -10.46
N TYR A 16 -23.02 17.98 -11.18
CA TYR A 16 -23.35 18.33 -12.57
C TYR A 16 -23.91 19.75 -12.69
N ASP A 17 -24.80 20.17 -11.80
CA ASP A 17 -25.33 21.54 -11.80
C ASP A 17 -24.24 22.59 -11.57
N GLU A 18 -23.27 22.31 -10.69
CA GLU A 18 -22.12 23.21 -10.50
C GLU A 18 -21.22 23.26 -11.74
N ILE A 19 -20.97 22.13 -12.42
CA ILE A 19 -20.24 22.11 -13.70
C ILE A 19 -20.95 23.00 -14.72
N VAL A 20 -22.27 22.85 -14.88
CA VAL A 20 -23.07 23.68 -15.80
C VAL A 20 -22.95 25.17 -15.45
N LYS A 21 -22.95 25.53 -14.15
CA LYS A 21 -22.76 26.93 -13.71
C LYS A 21 -21.38 27.46 -14.05
N VAL A 22 -20.33 26.67 -13.83
CA VAL A 22 -18.93 27.05 -14.13
C VAL A 22 -18.75 27.34 -15.62
N TYR A 23 -19.41 26.57 -16.49
CA TYR A 23 -19.34 26.73 -17.94
C TYR A 23 -20.42 27.65 -18.53
N ARG A 24 -21.14 28.42 -17.71
CA ARG A 24 -22.15 29.37 -18.22
C ARG A 24 -21.49 30.47 -19.06
N GLY A 25 -22.01 30.70 -20.25
CA GLY A 25 -21.41 31.58 -21.28
C GLY A 25 -20.26 30.93 -22.07
N LYS A 26 -19.90 29.69 -21.73
CA LYS A 26 -18.83 28.86 -22.34
C LYS A 26 -19.38 27.44 -22.62
N GLU A 27 -20.68 27.32 -22.85
CA GLU A 27 -21.39 26.03 -22.88
C GLU A 27 -20.95 25.13 -24.04
N HIS A 28 -20.42 25.70 -25.14
CA HIS A 28 -19.97 24.92 -26.29
C HIS A 28 -18.87 23.91 -25.93
N TYR A 29 -18.02 24.21 -24.95
CA TYR A 29 -17.02 23.25 -24.45
C TYR A 29 -17.69 22.07 -23.77
N LEU A 30 -18.65 22.36 -22.88
CA LEU A 30 -19.43 21.33 -22.21
C LEU A 30 -20.17 20.46 -23.24
N PHE A 31 -20.83 21.06 -24.25
CA PHE A 31 -21.49 20.29 -25.31
C PHE A 31 -20.54 19.39 -26.09
N ASN A 32 -19.32 19.84 -26.41
CA ASN A 32 -18.33 19.02 -27.11
C ASN A 32 -17.97 17.76 -26.28
N VAL A 33 -17.77 17.91 -24.97
CA VAL A 33 -17.53 16.80 -24.04
C VAL A 33 -18.74 15.86 -23.95
N LEU A 34 -19.94 16.43 -23.79
CA LEU A 34 -21.14 15.62 -23.68
C LEU A 34 -21.39 14.78 -24.95
N CYS A 35 -21.10 15.33 -26.14
CA CYS A 35 -21.20 14.63 -27.41
C CYS A 35 -20.14 13.52 -27.57
N SER A 36 -18.92 13.69 -27.04
CA SER A 36 -17.89 12.64 -27.10
C SER A 36 -18.23 11.44 -26.19
N ILE A 37 -18.85 11.71 -25.04
CA ILE A 37 -19.16 10.69 -24.02
C ILE A 37 -20.49 10.00 -24.28
N VAL A 38 -21.49 10.73 -24.79
CA VAL A 38 -22.84 10.21 -25.04
C VAL A 38 -23.16 10.35 -26.53
N PRO A 39 -22.98 9.28 -27.33
CA PRO A 39 -23.16 9.33 -28.78
C PRO A 39 -24.57 9.74 -29.24
N THR A 40 -25.57 9.53 -28.39
CA THR A 40 -26.97 9.91 -28.65
C THR A 40 -27.28 11.36 -28.30
N PHE A 41 -26.33 12.09 -27.71
CA PHE A 41 -26.50 13.47 -27.32
C PHE A 41 -26.00 14.39 -28.42
N SER A 42 -26.88 15.20 -28.98
CA SER A 42 -26.55 16.17 -30.01
C SER A 42 -26.48 17.57 -29.43
N ARG A 43 -25.43 18.31 -29.78
CA ARG A 43 -25.31 19.72 -29.47
C ARG A 43 -26.47 20.49 -30.13
N PRO A 44 -27.16 21.40 -29.41
CA PRO A 44 -28.21 22.22 -30.01
C PRO A 44 -27.64 23.23 -31.01
N ASP A 45 -28.37 23.49 -32.08
CA ASP A 45 -28.01 24.47 -33.11
C ASP A 45 -28.20 25.92 -32.63
N ASP A 46 -29.13 26.16 -31.69
CA ASP A 46 -29.43 27.47 -31.12
C ASP A 46 -29.14 27.54 -29.61
N SER A 47 -28.50 28.62 -29.19
CA SER A 47 -28.26 28.99 -27.79
C SER A 47 -29.51 28.99 -26.91
N ARG A 48 -30.70 29.27 -27.47
CA ARG A 48 -31.98 29.26 -26.76
C ARG A 48 -32.34 27.86 -26.23
N ASP A 49 -31.85 26.81 -26.86
CA ASP A 49 -32.14 25.42 -26.51
C ASP A 49 -31.11 24.82 -25.55
N TYR A 50 -30.03 25.55 -25.23
CA TYR A 50 -28.93 25.02 -24.40
C TYR A 50 -29.41 24.57 -23.02
N SER A 51 -30.25 25.38 -22.37
CA SER A 51 -30.80 25.03 -21.06
C SER A 51 -31.68 23.78 -21.11
N SER A 52 -32.46 23.62 -22.19
CA SER A 52 -33.30 22.43 -22.37
C SER A 52 -32.44 21.17 -22.55
N ALA A 53 -31.43 21.23 -23.42
CA ALA A 53 -30.53 20.11 -23.70
C ALA A 53 -29.72 19.67 -22.48
N LEU A 54 -29.18 20.62 -21.70
CA LEU A 54 -28.45 20.32 -20.46
C LEU A 54 -29.36 19.69 -19.40
N ASN A 55 -30.64 20.09 -19.33
CA ASN A 55 -31.63 19.46 -18.46
C ASN A 55 -32.01 18.05 -18.94
N THR A 56 -32.11 17.82 -20.26
CA THR A 56 -32.30 16.47 -20.80
C THR A 56 -31.13 15.56 -20.44
N PHE A 57 -29.89 16.06 -20.56
CA PHE A 57 -28.71 15.30 -20.15
C PHE A 57 -28.71 14.99 -18.66
N LYS A 58 -29.07 15.96 -17.81
CA LYS A 58 -29.25 15.75 -16.37
C LYS A 58 -30.25 14.61 -16.09
N GLY A 59 -31.33 14.51 -16.87
CA GLY A 59 -32.27 13.39 -16.84
C GLY A 59 -31.61 12.04 -17.15
N ASN A 60 -30.57 12.00 -17.99
CA ASN A 60 -29.81 10.79 -18.30
C ASN A 60 -28.77 10.41 -17.23
N LEU A 61 -28.42 11.33 -16.33
CA LEU A 61 -27.63 11.02 -15.12
C LEU A 61 -28.51 10.43 -14.00
N ASN A 62 -29.84 10.47 -14.17
CA ASN A 62 -30.83 10.03 -13.19
C ASN A 62 -30.99 8.50 -13.10
N PHE A 63 -30.43 7.74 -14.05
CA PHE A 63 -30.45 6.27 -14.07
C PHE A 63 -29.58 5.68 -12.94
N THR A 64 -29.78 4.41 -12.60
CA THR A 64 -29.15 3.68 -11.49
C THR A 64 -27.70 4.11 -11.22
N SER A 65 -27.42 4.48 -9.96
CA SER A 65 -26.33 5.37 -9.51
C SER A 65 -24.94 5.11 -10.12
N ILE A 66 -24.60 3.87 -10.45
CA ILE A 66 -23.29 3.48 -10.98
C ILE A 66 -23.09 4.01 -12.42
N VAL A 67 -24.10 3.93 -13.28
CA VAL A 67 -23.97 4.37 -14.69
C VAL A 67 -23.93 5.89 -14.79
N GLY A 68 -24.80 6.57 -14.03
CA GLY A 68 -24.81 8.03 -13.96
C GLY A 68 -23.48 8.58 -13.42
N LEU A 69 -22.95 7.98 -12.36
CA LEU A 69 -21.66 8.36 -11.80
C LEU A 69 -20.51 8.11 -12.77
N SER A 70 -20.43 6.92 -13.40
CA SER A 70 -19.36 6.63 -14.37
C SER A 70 -19.36 7.64 -15.53
N ARG A 71 -20.54 8.04 -16.02
CA ARG A 71 -20.65 9.10 -17.03
C ARG A 71 -20.15 10.43 -16.50
N LEU A 72 -20.51 10.80 -15.28
CA LEU A 72 -20.06 12.06 -14.69
C LEU A 72 -18.55 12.11 -14.47
N LEU A 73 -17.94 11.02 -14.01
CA LEU A 73 -16.49 10.92 -13.86
C LEU A 73 -15.77 11.08 -15.21
N LYS A 74 -16.30 10.48 -16.28
CA LYS A 74 -15.79 10.69 -17.65
C LYS A 74 -15.96 12.13 -18.14
N ILE A 75 -17.06 12.79 -17.79
CA ILE A 75 -17.26 14.21 -18.12
C ILE A 75 -16.17 15.04 -17.46
N ILE A 76 -15.89 14.78 -16.18
CA ILE A 76 -14.83 15.48 -15.44
C ILE A 76 -13.47 15.22 -16.06
N GLU A 77 -13.14 13.97 -16.35
CA GLU A 77 -11.90 13.56 -17.02
C GLU A 77 -11.68 14.34 -18.32
N GLU A 78 -12.66 14.32 -19.24
CA GLU A 78 -12.60 15.04 -20.52
C GLU A 78 -12.55 16.57 -20.35
N LEU A 79 -13.28 17.13 -19.38
CA LEU A 79 -13.22 18.58 -19.10
C LEU A 79 -11.86 19.01 -18.55
N VAL A 80 -11.14 18.12 -17.87
CA VAL A 80 -9.81 18.38 -17.31
C VAL A 80 -8.70 18.14 -18.34
N THR A 81 -8.89 17.25 -19.30
CA THR A 81 -7.92 16.99 -20.38
C THR A 81 -8.01 18.00 -21.53
N ILE A 82 -9.19 18.58 -21.79
CA ILE A 82 -9.35 19.63 -22.80
C ILE A 82 -8.65 20.90 -22.32
N THR A 83 -7.51 21.20 -22.94
CA THR A 83 -6.74 22.42 -22.72
C THR A 83 -7.52 23.65 -23.20
N TYR A 84 -7.76 24.57 -22.28
CA TYR A 84 -8.38 25.87 -22.52
C TYR A 84 -7.33 26.86 -23.07
N ASP A 85 -7.73 27.82 -23.92
CA ASP A 85 -6.89 28.97 -24.31
C ASP A 85 -6.54 29.92 -23.12
N ASP A 86 -7.25 29.77 -21.98
CA ASP A 86 -7.12 30.52 -20.72
C ASP A 86 -6.29 29.75 -19.66
N GLY A 87 -5.78 28.56 -19.99
CA GLY A 87 -4.84 27.78 -19.15
C GLY A 87 -5.43 27.01 -17.95
N ASP A 88 -4.55 26.28 -17.26
CA ASP A 88 -4.84 25.41 -16.12
C ASP A 88 -5.51 26.13 -14.92
N SER A 89 -5.35 27.45 -14.81
CA SER A 89 -5.88 28.27 -13.71
C SER A 89 -7.42 28.27 -13.66
N PHE A 90 -8.11 28.31 -14.81
CA PHE A 90 -9.58 28.23 -14.82
C PHE A 90 -10.10 26.91 -14.22
N ILE A 91 -9.48 25.79 -14.60
CA ILE A 91 -9.86 24.46 -14.12
C ILE A 91 -9.62 24.37 -12.60
N LEU A 92 -8.42 24.74 -12.16
CA LEU A 92 -8.02 24.66 -10.75
C LEU A 92 -8.84 25.59 -9.84
N GLU A 93 -9.15 26.81 -10.29
CA GLU A 93 -9.82 27.81 -9.43
C GLU A 93 -11.35 27.73 -9.49
N SER A 94 -11.93 27.34 -10.64
CA SER A 94 -13.39 27.39 -10.83
C SER A 94 -14.04 26.01 -10.77
N LEU A 95 -13.41 24.98 -11.36
CA LEU A 95 -14.00 23.65 -11.49
C LEU A 95 -13.67 22.76 -10.30
N VAL A 96 -12.39 22.55 -9.99
CA VAL A 96 -11.92 21.63 -8.93
C VAL A 96 -12.64 21.81 -7.60
N PRO A 97 -12.84 23.03 -7.05
CA PRO A 97 -13.51 23.21 -5.76
C PRO A 97 -14.98 22.75 -5.74
N LYS A 98 -15.59 22.56 -6.91
CA LYS A 98 -16.99 22.15 -7.07
C LYS A 98 -17.17 20.64 -7.24
N LEU A 99 -16.09 19.91 -7.49
CA LEU A 99 -16.11 18.48 -7.76
C LEU A 99 -16.06 17.68 -6.45
N ARG A 100 -17.13 17.82 -5.65
CA ARG A 100 -17.26 17.20 -4.33
C ARG A 100 -18.53 16.36 -4.26
N PHE A 101 -18.38 15.08 -3.91
CA PHE A 101 -19.44 14.08 -3.89
C PHE A 101 -19.69 13.59 -2.47
N ILE A 102 -20.88 13.87 -1.95
CA ILE A 102 -21.37 13.29 -0.70
C ILE A 102 -21.68 11.82 -0.95
N THR A 103 -21.12 10.93 -0.14
CA THR A 103 -21.32 9.49 -0.28
C THR A 103 -22.46 8.98 0.59
N ASN A 104 -22.88 7.73 0.39
CA ASN A 104 -23.86 7.08 1.26
C ASN A 104 -23.37 7.02 2.72
N ASP A 105 -22.05 6.99 2.93
CA ASP A 105 -21.44 7.22 4.23
C ASP A 105 -21.32 8.74 4.47
N SER A 106 -22.13 9.27 5.38
CA SER A 106 -22.16 10.71 5.65
C SER A 106 -20.85 11.29 6.17
N ALA A 107 -19.93 10.46 6.66
CA ALA A 107 -18.63 10.91 7.14
C ALA A 107 -17.60 11.04 6.01
N THR A 108 -17.86 10.46 4.82
CA THR A 108 -16.91 10.41 3.72
C THR A 108 -17.44 11.20 2.51
N GLU A 109 -16.63 12.12 2.03
CA GLU A 109 -16.81 12.77 0.72
C GLU A 109 -15.79 12.22 -0.28
N ILE A 110 -16.13 12.18 -1.57
CA ILE A 110 -15.14 12.01 -2.64
C ILE A 110 -14.91 13.39 -3.26
N VAL A 111 -13.66 13.82 -3.34
CA VAL A 111 -13.28 15.12 -3.90
C VAL A 111 -12.34 14.90 -5.07
N PHE A 112 -12.44 15.74 -6.10
CA PHE A 112 -11.38 15.86 -7.10
C PHE A 112 -10.42 16.94 -6.64
N ASN A 113 -9.14 16.61 -6.44
CA ASN A 113 -8.16 17.51 -5.83
C ASN A 113 -7.34 18.28 -6.89
N GLU A 114 -6.51 19.23 -6.43
CA GLU A 114 -5.65 20.06 -7.30
C GLU A 114 -4.61 19.25 -8.08
N LYS A 115 -4.27 18.04 -7.62
CA LYS A 115 -3.41 17.10 -8.33
C LYS A 115 -4.15 16.29 -9.40
N ARG A 116 -5.43 16.61 -9.65
CA ARG A 116 -6.32 15.95 -10.61
C ARG A 116 -6.63 14.49 -10.25
N HIS A 117 -6.66 14.18 -8.96
CA HIS A 117 -7.02 12.84 -8.47
C HIS A 117 -8.35 12.88 -7.74
N TYR A 118 -9.07 11.76 -7.78
CA TYR A 118 -10.19 11.51 -6.88
C TYR A 118 -9.63 11.03 -5.54
N ALA A 119 -10.00 11.71 -4.46
CA ALA A 119 -9.60 11.39 -3.08
C ALA A 119 -10.82 11.22 -2.19
N ALA A 120 -10.73 10.34 -1.20
CA ALA A 120 -11.63 10.34 -0.07
C ALA A 120 -11.23 11.45 0.91
N GLU A 121 -12.22 12.21 1.37
CA GLU A 121 -12.04 13.30 2.32
C GLU A 121 -12.88 13.06 3.58
N TRP A 122 -12.26 13.29 4.73
CA TRP A 122 -12.89 13.23 6.04
C TRP A 122 -12.58 14.49 6.84
N SER A 123 -13.61 15.09 7.44
CA SER A 123 -13.46 16.16 8.42
C SER A 123 -13.32 15.56 9.81
N VAL A 124 -12.25 15.90 10.53
CA VAL A 124 -11.99 15.39 11.88
C VAL A 124 -11.91 16.52 12.91
N PRO A 125 -12.52 16.35 14.09
CA PRO A 125 -12.41 17.35 15.16
C PRO A 125 -11.04 17.27 15.84
N VAL A 126 -10.40 18.43 15.97
CA VAL A 126 -9.12 18.65 16.65
C VAL A 126 -9.29 19.78 17.66
N SER A 127 -8.73 19.60 18.85
CA SER A 127 -8.74 20.64 19.88
C SER A 127 -7.36 21.29 19.95
N SER A 128 -7.20 22.39 19.23
CA SER A 128 -5.94 23.14 19.17
C SER A 128 -6.06 24.40 20.01
N PHE A 129 -5.18 24.56 21.00
CA PHE A 129 -5.13 25.76 21.84
C PHE A 129 -6.46 26.14 22.51
N GLY A 130 -7.32 25.16 22.82
CA GLY A 130 -8.63 25.38 23.45
C GLY A 130 -9.74 25.81 22.48
N GLN A 131 -9.50 25.73 21.17
CA GLN A 131 -10.51 25.89 20.13
C GLN A 131 -10.77 24.56 19.43
N ASP A 132 -12.04 24.22 19.26
CA ASP A 132 -12.45 23.07 18.48
C ASP A 132 -12.47 23.44 17.00
N GLU A 133 -11.52 22.89 16.25
CA GLU A 133 -11.38 23.07 14.82
C GLU A 133 -11.69 21.77 14.07
N GLN A 134 -12.09 21.92 12.80
CA GLN A 134 -12.20 20.80 11.88
C GLN A 134 -10.97 20.78 10.99
N GLN A 135 -10.27 19.66 10.97
CA GLN A 135 -9.15 19.42 10.08
C GLN A 135 -9.54 18.43 8.99
N ILE A 136 -8.98 18.62 7.79
CA ILE A 136 -9.31 17.80 6.63
C ILE A 136 -8.25 16.72 6.46
N ILE A 137 -8.68 15.46 6.39
CA ILE A 137 -7.85 14.31 6.08
C ILE A 137 -8.24 13.80 4.69
N GLN A 138 -7.25 13.69 3.80
CA GLN A 138 -7.47 13.23 2.43
C GLN A 138 -6.59 12.01 2.11
N LEU A 139 -7.17 11.06 1.37
CA LEU A 139 -6.47 9.90 0.82
C LEU A 139 -6.88 9.70 -0.64
N ASP A 140 -5.92 9.67 -1.55
CA ASP A 140 -6.15 9.45 -2.98
C ASP A 140 -6.78 8.06 -3.19
N LEU A 141 -7.69 7.96 -4.15
CA LEU A 141 -8.36 6.72 -4.55
C LEU A 141 -7.97 6.36 -5.98
N PHE A 142 -8.18 7.30 -6.89
CA PHE A 142 -7.98 7.10 -8.32
C PHE A 142 -7.37 8.34 -8.98
N ASP A 143 -6.63 8.16 -10.07
CA ASP A 143 -6.21 9.26 -10.94
C ASP A 143 -7.40 9.77 -11.79
N CYS A 144 -7.17 10.76 -12.65
CA CYS A 144 -8.21 11.31 -13.52
C CYS A 144 -8.76 10.30 -14.54
N GLU A 145 -7.94 9.34 -14.97
CA GLU A 145 -8.29 8.23 -15.88
C GLU A 145 -8.96 7.06 -15.14
N GLN A 146 -9.12 7.19 -13.83
CA GLN A 146 -9.78 6.24 -12.95
C GLN A 146 -8.97 4.95 -12.66
N ASN A 147 -7.63 5.01 -12.79
CA ASN A 147 -6.72 3.97 -12.32
C ASN A 147 -6.57 4.05 -10.79
N GLU A 148 -6.52 2.91 -10.10
CA GLU A 148 -6.36 2.86 -8.64
C GLU A 148 -4.98 3.40 -8.23
N ILE A 149 -4.96 4.41 -7.35
CA ILE A 149 -3.73 4.96 -6.76
C ILE A 149 -3.42 4.23 -5.46
N VAL A 150 -4.31 4.36 -4.47
CA VAL A 150 -4.17 3.69 -3.18
C VAL A 150 -5.08 2.46 -3.15
N PRO A 151 -4.55 1.25 -2.90
CA PRO A 151 -5.35 0.04 -2.83
C PRO A 151 -6.51 0.15 -1.83
N SER A 152 -7.71 -0.27 -2.27
CA SER A 152 -8.94 -0.21 -1.47
C SER A 152 -8.82 -0.72 -0.02
N TYR A 153 -8.08 -1.80 0.21
CA TYR A 153 -7.91 -2.37 1.55
C TYR A 153 -7.13 -1.43 2.51
N ILE A 154 -6.23 -0.58 1.99
CA ILE A 154 -5.53 0.45 2.78
C ILE A 154 -6.47 1.61 3.06
N VAL A 155 -7.28 2.00 2.07
CA VAL A 155 -8.32 3.02 2.22
C VAL A 155 -9.30 2.64 3.35
N GLU A 156 -9.68 1.37 3.44
CA GLU A 156 -10.53 0.86 4.53
C GLU A 156 -9.88 1.00 5.91
N TYR A 157 -8.59 0.70 6.05
CA TYR A 157 -7.86 0.89 7.32
C TYR A 157 -7.78 2.36 7.72
N VAL A 158 -7.44 3.25 6.79
CA VAL A 158 -7.37 4.70 7.03
C VAL A 158 -8.73 5.25 7.42
N LYS A 159 -9.79 4.90 6.65
CA LYS A 159 -11.16 5.28 6.98
C LYS A 159 -11.55 4.81 8.38
N GLY A 160 -11.33 3.53 8.68
CA GLY A 160 -11.67 2.97 9.99
C GLY A 160 -10.95 3.71 11.11
N ALA A 161 -9.67 4.04 10.91
CA ALA A 161 -8.89 4.79 11.89
C ALA A 161 -9.44 6.21 12.11
N VAL A 162 -9.77 6.93 11.03
CA VAL A 162 -10.35 8.27 11.09
C VAL A 162 -11.70 8.27 11.82
N LEU A 163 -12.57 7.30 11.53
CA LEU A 163 -13.88 7.18 12.20
C LEU A 163 -13.73 6.88 13.69
N LEU A 164 -12.83 5.97 14.07
CA LEU A 164 -12.54 5.67 15.47
C LEU A 164 -11.98 6.89 16.21
N TYR A 165 -11.08 7.64 15.56
CA TYR A 165 -10.55 8.88 16.11
C TYR A 165 -11.67 9.91 16.37
N SER A 166 -12.56 10.13 15.39
CA SER A 166 -13.70 11.04 15.53
C SER A 166 -14.65 10.63 16.67
N GLN A 167 -14.74 9.33 16.98
CA GLN A 167 -15.52 8.81 18.10
C GLN A 167 -14.77 8.78 19.45
N GLY A 168 -13.51 9.21 19.49
CA GLY A 168 -12.67 9.18 20.71
C GLY A 168 -12.09 7.79 21.04
N LEU A 169 -12.21 6.82 20.14
CA LEU A 169 -11.66 5.47 20.26
C LEU A 169 -10.20 5.42 19.80
N LEU A 170 -9.35 6.22 20.46
CA LEU A 170 -7.99 6.56 20.04
C LEU A 170 -7.05 5.35 19.88
N LYS A 171 -7.15 4.35 20.77
CA LYS A 171 -6.34 3.12 20.69
C LYS A 171 -6.61 2.33 19.42
N GLY A 172 -7.88 2.22 19.03
CA GLY A 172 -8.28 1.54 17.80
C GLY A 172 -7.85 2.32 16.57
N ALA A 173 -7.96 3.66 16.61
CA ALA A 173 -7.47 4.53 15.56
C ALA A 173 -5.95 4.36 15.32
N CYS A 174 -5.15 4.38 16.38
CA CYS A 174 -3.71 4.12 16.34
C CYS A 174 -3.40 2.76 15.71
N ALA A 175 -4.07 1.70 16.17
CA ALA A 175 -3.83 0.34 15.68
C ALA A 175 -4.08 0.24 14.16
N LEU A 176 -5.20 0.80 13.68
CA LEU A 176 -5.52 0.80 12.24
C LEU A 176 -4.54 1.65 11.42
N MET A 177 -4.09 2.80 11.92
CA MET A 177 -3.04 3.57 11.23
C MET A 177 -1.72 2.81 11.14
N THR A 178 -1.33 2.06 12.18
CA THR A 178 -0.10 1.25 12.11
C THR A 178 -0.22 0.09 11.12
N ILE A 179 -1.43 -0.46 10.95
CA ILE A 179 -1.71 -1.49 9.95
C ILE A 179 -1.63 -0.89 8.54
N ALA A 180 -2.23 0.28 8.32
CA ALA A 180 -2.16 0.99 7.04
C ALA A 180 -0.70 1.33 6.65
N MET A 181 0.08 1.82 7.61
CA MET A 181 1.51 2.08 7.43
C MET A 181 2.29 0.80 7.09
N GLU A 182 2.05 -0.30 7.83
CA GLU A 182 2.72 -1.59 7.57
C GLU A 182 2.39 -2.13 6.18
N ALA A 183 1.11 -2.10 5.78
CA ALA A 183 0.67 -2.50 4.45
C ALA A 183 1.34 -1.67 3.34
N THR A 184 1.38 -0.35 3.53
CA THR A 184 2.00 0.56 2.56
C THR A 184 3.50 0.28 2.41
N LEU A 185 4.22 0.09 3.52
CA LEU A 185 5.64 -0.26 3.47
C LEU A 185 5.88 -1.62 2.83
N ARG A 186 4.98 -2.59 3.06
CA ARG A 186 5.05 -3.91 2.43
C ARG A 186 4.99 -3.79 0.91
N ASP A 187 4.03 -3.03 0.40
CA ASP A 187 3.85 -2.81 -1.03
C ASP A 187 5.06 -2.09 -1.64
N ILE A 188 5.52 -0.99 -1.01
CA ILE A 188 6.69 -0.25 -1.51
C ILE A 188 7.95 -1.14 -1.52
N LEU A 189 8.22 -1.87 -0.44
CA LEU A 189 9.42 -2.71 -0.35
C LEU A 189 9.33 -3.94 -1.25
N ALA A 190 8.13 -4.43 -1.56
CA ALA A 190 7.94 -5.46 -2.58
C ALA A 190 8.41 -4.98 -3.97
N THR A 191 8.17 -3.71 -4.33
CA THR A 191 8.72 -3.13 -5.58
C THR A 191 10.25 -3.10 -5.61
N ARG A 192 10.91 -3.20 -4.45
CA ARG A 192 12.36 -3.25 -4.27
C ARG A 192 12.92 -4.68 -4.11
N GLY A 193 12.07 -5.69 -4.32
CA GLY A 193 12.46 -7.10 -4.27
C GLY A 193 12.48 -7.72 -2.86
N TYR A 194 11.86 -7.07 -1.86
CA TYR A 194 11.70 -7.66 -0.52
C TYR A 194 10.44 -8.52 -0.43
N SER A 195 10.49 -9.57 0.39
CA SER A 195 9.40 -10.51 0.60
C SER A 195 8.96 -10.55 2.06
N TYR A 196 7.66 -10.69 2.28
CA TYR A 196 7.03 -10.85 3.60
C TYR A 196 6.45 -12.26 3.80
N VAL A 197 6.72 -13.19 2.88
CA VAL A 197 6.20 -14.55 2.93
C VAL A 197 6.98 -15.34 3.97
N THR A 198 6.32 -15.78 5.03
CA THR A 198 6.94 -16.62 6.07
C THR A 198 7.46 -17.93 5.47
N GLY A 199 8.70 -18.29 5.78
CA GLY A 199 9.33 -19.52 5.29
C GLY A 199 10.11 -19.38 3.99
N THR A 200 10.15 -18.19 3.38
CA THR A 200 11.15 -17.90 2.34
C THR A 200 12.52 -17.70 2.97
N SER A 201 13.53 -18.32 2.38
CA SER A 201 14.93 -18.20 2.81
C SER A 201 15.52 -16.89 2.28
N SER A 202 16.30 -16.20 3.11
CA SER A 202 17.16 -15.11 2.64
C SER A 202 18.32 -15.60 1.80
N ASP A 203 18.66 -16.87 1.95
CA ASP A 203 19.81 -17.51 1.34
C ASP A 203 19.34 -18.36 0.15
N ASP A 204 20.17 -18.41 -0.90
CA ASP A 204 19.94 -19.27 -2.06
C ASP A 204 19.82 -20.74 -1.62
N GLN A 205 18.77 -21.40 -2.10
CA GLN A 205 18.60 -22.84 -1.93
C GLN A 205 19.03 -23.55 -3.21
N TYR A 206 20.06 -24.37 -3.09
CA TYR A 206 20.62 -25.14 -4.18
C TYR A 206 19.84 -26.44 -4.41
N ALA A 207 19.81 -26.91 -5.65
CA ALA A 207 19.14 -28.16 -6.00
C ALA A 207 19.73 -29.35 -5.22
N PHE A 208 18.87 -30.30 -4.86
CA PHE A 208 19.34 -31.55 -4.24
C PHE A 208 20.22 -32.32 -5.22
N ALA A 209 21.38 -32.76 -4.73
CA ALA A 209 22.18 -33.79 -5.38
C ALA A 209 21.73 -35.17 -4.89
N ASN A 210 21.39 -36.07 -5.82
CA ASN A 210 21.04 -37.44 -5.47
C ASN A 210 22.31 -38.26 -5.24
N ALA A 211 22.39 -38.92 -4.09
CA ALA A 211 23.52 -39.77 -3.71
C ALA A 211 23.07 -41.20 -3.47
N VAL A 212 23.87 -42.15 -3.95
CA VAL A 212 23.75 -43.59 -3.69
C VAL A 212 24.82 -43.99 -2.69
N VAL A 213 24.44 -44.73 -1.66
CA VAL A 213 25.35 -45.23 -0.63
C VAL A 213 25.52 -46.73 -0.79
N ASP A 214 26.71 -47.14 -1.18
CA ASP A 214 27.09 -48.56 -1.27
C ASP A 214 27.80 -48.99 0.00
N VAL A 215 27.27 -50.00 0.68
CA VAL A 215 27.85 -50.53 1.92
C VAL A 215 28.68 -51.76 1.61
N ASN A 216 29.98 -51.70 1.91
CA ASN A 216 30.87 -52.84 1.88
C ASN A 216 31.05 -53.36 3.32
N ALA A 217 30.18 -54.28 3.73
CA ALA A 217 30.18 -54.85 5.07
C ALA A 217 31.48 -55.61 5.42
N GLU A 218 32.17 -56.17 4.43
CA GLU A 218 33.42 -56.90 4.64
C GLU A 218 34.61 -55.98 4.95
N ARG A 219 34.51 -54.70 4.56
CA ARG A 219 35.58 -53.71 4.72
C ARG A 219 35.29 -52.65 5.78
N ASP A 220 34.15 -52.75 6.47
CA ASP A 220 33.63 -51.75 7.40
C ASP A 220 33.65 -50.33 6.78
N LYS A 221 33.24 -50.24 5.51
CA LYS A 221 33.28 -49.01 4.72
C LYS A 221 31.99 -48.83 3.96
N PHE A 222 31.58 -47.58 3.81
CA PHE A 222 30.55 -47.17 2.87
C PHE A 222 31.15 -46.20 1.85
N THR A 223 30.67 -46.28 0.61
CA THR A 223 31.02 -45.36 -0.47
C THR A 223 29.78 -44.54 -0.80
N ILE A 224 29.95 -43.23 -0.99
CA ILE A 224 28.89 -42.34 -1.45
C ILE A 224 29.20 -41.94 -2.89
N SER A 225 28.29 -42.24 -3.79
CA SER A 225 28.38 -41.92 -5.22
C SER A 225 27.26 -40.96 -5.59
N PHE A 226 27.55 -39.86 -6.29
CA PHE A 226 26.53 -38.89 -6.70
C PHE A 226 26.08 -39.19 -8.13
N ALA A 227 24.77 -39.34 -8.33
CA ALA A 227 24.22 -39.82 -9.59
C ALA A 227 23.89 -38.69 -10.58
N GLU A 228 23.52 -37.50 -10.08
CA GLU A 228 23.03 -36.37 -10.88
C GLU A 228 23.35 -35.00 -10.26
N GLY A 229 23.74 -34.02 -11.09
CA GLY A 229 24.02 -32.62 -10.73
C GLY A 229 25.35 -32.08 -11.29
N ASN A 230 25.52 -30.76 -11.39
CA ASN A 230 26.81 -30.09 -11.71
C ASN A 230 27.78 -30.21 -10.53
N ILE A 231 28.18 -31.44 -10.19
CA ILE A 231 29.02 -31.78 -9.04
C ILE A 231 30.44 -32.02 -9.55
N LYS A 232 31.45 -31.43 -8.90
CA LYS A 232 32.84 -31.66 -9.26
C LYS A 232 33.28 -33.09 -8.92
N SER A 233 34.23 -33.63 -9.68
CA SER A 233 34.65 -35.01 -9.49
C SER A 233 35.45 -35.18 -8.19
N ILE A 234 35.14 -36.22 -7.39
CA ILE A 234 35.92 -36.56 -6.18
C ILE A 234 37.40 -36.79 -6.49
N THR A 235 37.71 -37.28 -7.70
CA THR A 235 39.10 -37.44 -8.16
C THR A 235 39.83 -36.11 -8.30
N GLU A 236 39.13 -35.03 -8.68
CA GLU A 236 39.67 -33.66 -8.73
C GLU A 236 39.87 -33.11 -7.31
N TYR A 237 38.98 -33.42 -6.36
CA TYR A 237 39.16 -33.02 -4.96
C TYR A 237 40.43 -33.64 -4.35
N CYS A 238 40.63 -34.95 -4.53
CA CYS A 238 41.77 -35.70 -3.99
C CYS A 238 43.13 -35.22 -4.56
N THR A 239 43.12 -34.55 -5.71
CA THR A 239 44.33 -33.99 -6.32
C THR A 239 44.55 -32.52 -5.96
N ALA A 240 43.50 -31.79 -5.56
CA ALA A 240 43.55 -30.37 -5.24
C ALA A 240 43.87 -30.05 -3.76
N ILE A 241 43.62 -30.97 -2.82
CA ILE A 241 43.74 -30.70 -1.38
C ILE A 241 45.06 -31.29 -0.83
N THR A 242 45.86 -30.46 -0.17
CA THR A 242 47.13 -30.84 0.46
C THR A 242 47.09 -30.92 1.99
N ALA A 243 45.97 -30.56 2.63
CA ALA A 243 45.84 -30.53 4.10
C ALA A 243 44.51 -31.10 4.60
N SER A 244 44.55 -31.80 5.73
CA SER A 244 43.37 -32.34 6.41
C SER A 244 42.42 -31.22 6.86
N GLN A 245 41.13 -31.32 6.51
CA GLN A 245 40.09 -30.39 6.96
C GLN A 245 39.28 -30.96 8.12
N ASN A 246 39.09 -30.15 9.17
CA ASN A 246 38.25 -30.50 10.31
C ASN A 246 36.79 -30.09 10.06
N ILE A 247 35.98 -31.05 9.64
CA ILE A 247 34.53 -30.86 9.48
C ILE A 247 33.78 -31.16 10.76
N ARG A 248 32.67 -30.45 10.99
CA ARG A 248 31.76 -30.73 12.12
C ARG A 248 30.41 -31.16 11.59
N ILE A 249 29.95 -32.34 11.99
CA ILE A 249 28.65 -32.89 11.58
C ILE A 249 27.70 -32.84 12.77
N LYS A 250 26.53 -32.24 12.57
CA LYS A 250 25.44 -32.20 13.54
C LYS A 250 24.21 -32.87 12.96
N ARG A 251 23.61 -33.80 13.70
CA ARG A 251 22.30 -34.38 13.39
C ARG A 251 21.19 -33.61 14.09
N LYS A 252 20.12 -33.28 13.37
CA LYS A 252 18.88 -32.70 13.90
C LYS A 252 17.71 -33.59 13.48
N LYS A 253 16.84 -33.95 14.43
CA LYS A 253 15.58 -34.67 14.15
C LYS A 253 14.44 -33.67 14.04
N TYR A 254 13.65 -33.73 12.98
CA TYR A 254 12.44 -32.92 12.82
C TYR A 254 11.20 -33.76 13.10
N GLY A 255 10.44 -33.38 14.14
CA GLY A 255 9.00 -33.67 14.30
C GLY A 255 8.54 -35.12 14.14
N HIS A 256 7.22 -35.29 14.06
CA HIS A 256 6.52 -36.60 14.10
C HIS A 256 6.81 -37.53 12.90
N ASP A 257 7.43 -37.04 11.82
CA ASP A 257 7.68 -37.80 10.58
C ASP A 257 8.98 -38.60 10.59
N GLY A 258 9.79 -38.54 11.66
CA GLY A 258 11.06 -39.30 11.73
C GLY A 258 12.15 -38.82 10.77
N LYS A 259 12.02 -37.61 10.22
CA LYS A 259 13.01 -37.01 9.31
C LYS A 259 14.25 -36.55 10.08
N PHE A 260 15.42 -36.79 9.49
CA PHE A 260 16.72 -36.36 10.01
C PHE A 260 17.42 -35.44 9.02
N GLU A 261 17.99 -34.36 9.54
CA GLU A 261 18.85 -33.43 8.81
C GLU A 261 20.28 -33.57 9.36
N LEU A 262 21.25 -33.70 8.45
CA LEU A 262 22.67 -33.64 8.77
C LEU A 262 23.23 -32.30 8.30
N SER A 263 23.67 -31.47 9.24
CA SER A 263 24.36 -30.23 8.96
C SER A 263 25.86 -30.46 9.05
N ILE A 264 26.57 -30.24 7.94
CA ILE A 264 28.03 -30.25 7.87
C ILE A 264 28.49 -28.78 7.92
N ARG A 265 29.44 -28.48 8.81
CA ARG A 265 30.03 -27.14 8.97
C ARG A 265 31.54 -27.21 8.71
N ASN A 266 32.11 -26.06 8.33
CA ASN A 266 33.52 -25.89 7.96
C ASN A 266 33.92 -26.75 6.75
N CYS A 267 33.07 -26.79 5.73
CA CYS A 267 33.26 -27.61 4.53
C CYS A 267 33.31 -26.76 3.26
N ASP A 268 33.80 -25.51 3.35
CA ASP A 268 33.75 -24.54 2.25
C ASP A 268 34.48 -25.03 0.99
N GLY A 269 35.56 -25.81 1.15
CA GLY A 269 36.27 -26.45 0.03
C GLY A 269 35.66 -27.76 -0.48
N LEU A 270 34.67 -28.30 0.22
CA LEU A 270 34.00 -29.57 -0.06
C LEU A 270 32.60 -29.40 -0.64
N ILE A 271 31.98 -28.23 -0.44
CA ILE A 271 30.56 -28.01 -0.75
C ILE A 271 30.23 -28.23 -2.24
N ASP A 272 31.11 -27.79 -3.15
CA ASP A 272 31.00 -27.98 -4.60
C ASP A 272 31.06 -29.46 -5.06
N TYR A 273 31.51 -30.36 -4.18
CA TYR A 273 31.62 -31.80 -4.43
C TYR A 273 30.45 -32.59 -3.80
N PHE A 274 29.66 -31.94 -2.95
CA PHE A 274 28.51 -32.54 -2.25
C PHE A 274 27.17 -31.94 -2.66
N SER A 275 27.16 -30.86 -3.45
CA SER A 275 25.96 -30.12 -3.81
C SER A 275 26.03 -29.59 -5.25
N SER A 276 24.87 -29.31 -5.84
CA SER A 276 24.79 -28.65 -7.13
C SER A 276 25.14 -27.16 -6.99
N SER A 277 25.84 -26.60 -7.98
CA SER A 277 26.02 -25.14 -8.09
C SER A 277 24.78 -24.43 -8.63
N GLU A 278 23.75 -25.17 -9.04
CA GLU A 278 22.49 -24.63 -9.54
C GLU A 278 21.59 -24.21 -8.39
N VAL A 279 21.24 -22.92 -8.38
CA VAL A 279 20.26 -22.35 -7.46
C VAL A 279 18.87 -22.79 -7.90
N ALA A 280 18.23 -23.67 -7.12
CA ALA A 280 16.87 -24.13 -7.38
C ALA A 280 15.84 -23.10 -6.93
N THR A 281 16.12 -22.36 -5.87
CA THR A 281 15.28 -21.27 -5.38
C THR A 281 16.17 -20.12 -4.91
N PRO A 282 16.18 -18.98 -5.62
CA PRO A 282 16.93 -17.81 -5.20
C PRO A 282 16.48 -17.32 -3.81
N GLY A 283 17.43 -16.89 -3.01
CA GLY A 283 17.17 -16.22 -1.75
C GLY A 283 16.39 -14.93 -1.99
N GLN A 284 15.37 -14.68 -1.17
CA GLN A 284 14.62 -13.43 -1.20
C GLN A 284 14.92 -12.62 0.05
N LYS A 285 15.15 -11.32 -0.11
CA LYS A 285 15.35 -10.43 1.04
C LYS A 285 14.08 -10.43 1.89
N THR A 286 14.09 -11.08 3.03
CA THR A 286 12.90 -11.20 3.88
C THR A 286 12.81 -10.08 4.90
N ILE A 287 11.58 -9.66 5.21
CA ILE A 287 11.29 -8.66 6.23
C ILE A 287 10.42 -9.30 7.31
N SER A 288 10.87 -9.22 8.57
CA SER A 288 10.27 -9.93 9.70
C SER A 288 9.18 -9.15 10.45
N GLY A 289 8.87 -7.91 10.06
CA GLY A 289 7.80 -7.10 10.67
C GLY A 289 7.94 -5.60 10.42
N LEU A 290 7.03 -4.81 11.00
CA LEU A 290 6.96 -3.35 10.81
C LEU A 290 8.26 -2.62 11.21
N GLY A 291 8.87 -2.98 12.33
CA GLY A 291 10.13 -2.36 12.75
C GLY A 291 11.29 -2.59 11.77
N ALA A 292 11.41 -3.81 11.24
CA ALA A 292 12.39 -4.12 10.21
C ALA A 292 12.07 -3.42 8.89
N ALA A 293 10.78 -3.32 8.53
CA ALA A 293 10.33 -2.59 7.35
C ALA A 293 10.71 -1.10 7.44
N LEU A 294 10.46 -0.46 8.59
CA LEU A 294 10.82 0.95 8.83
C LEU A 294 12.33 1.17 8.77
N ASP A 295 13.13 0.31 9.41
CA ASP A 295 14.60 0.40 9.35
C ASP A 295 15.13 0.28 7.91
N ILE A 296 14.65 -0.72 7.17
CA ILE A 296 15.04 -0.92 5.77
C ILE A 296 14.61 0.29 4.93
N ALA A 297 13.35 0.71 5.05
CA ALA A 297 12.79 1.81 4.29
C ALA A 297 13.52 3.13 4.55
N ARG A 298 13.89 3.41 5.80
CA ARG A 298 14.54 4.67 6.19
C ARG A 298 16.06 4.63 5.97
N ASN A 299 16.73 3.61 6.47
CA ASN A 299 18.19 3.59 6.59
C ASN A 299 18.90 2.92 5.41
N ARG A 300 18.23 1.96 4.74
CA ARG A 300 18.83 1.22 3.61
C ARG A 300 18.36 1.72 2.26
N GLU A 301 17.05 1.71 2.04
CA GLU A 301 16.43 2.11 0.76
C GLU A 301 16.21 3.61 0.65
N ARG A 302 16.25 4.35 1.80
CA ARG A 302 16.05 5.80 1.88
C ARG A 302 14.78 6.30 1.19
N ILE A 303 13.72 5.51 1.27
CA ILE A 303 12.41 5.83 0.69
C ILE A 303 11.57 6.71 1.63
N ILE A 304 11.87 6.75 2.93
CA ILE A 304 11.17 7.60 3.90
C ILE A 304 11.94 8.90 4.13
N GLU A 305 11.36 10.01 3.72
CA GLU A 305 11.88 11.34 4.02
C GLU A 305 11.41 11.82 5.41
N VAL A 306 12.27 12.53 6.13
CA VAL A 306 11.98 13.03 7.49
C VAL A 306 10.83 14.04 7.49
N THR A 307 10.68 14.81 6.41
CA THR A 307 9.60 15.77 6.20
C THR A 307 8.24 15.11 6.05
N LEU A 308 8.20 13.91 5.49
CA LEU A 308 6.98 13.14 5.25
C LEU A 308 6.61 12.27 6.45
N LEU A 309 7.63 11.69 7.10
CA LEU A 309 7.46 10.89 8.30
C LEU A 309 8.62 11.15 9.28
N PRO A 310 8.37 11.94 10.35
CA PRO A 310 9.35 12.22 11.39
C PRO A 310 9.96 10.95 12.00
N GLN A 311 11.22 11.02 12.47
CA GLN A 311 11.95 9.84 12.94
C GLN A 311 11.37 9.22 14.22
N ASP A 312 10.80 10.06 15.09
CA ASP A 312 10.15 9.64 16.32
C ASP A 312 8.89 8.80 16.10
N MET A 313 8.26 8.94 14.93
CA MET A 313 7.12 8.10 14.55
C MET A 313 7.47 6.62 14.44
N ASP A 314 8.70 6.26 14.13
CA ASP A 314 9.12 4.85 14.02
C ASP A 314 9.00 4.13 15.39
N ILE A 315 9.37 4.83 16.46
CA ILE A 315 9.24 4.33 17.84
C ILE A 315 7.76 4.21 18.22
N ILE A 316 6.94 5.18 17.81
CA ILE A 316 5.50 5.16 18.05
C ILE A 316 4.85 3.96 17.34
N PHE A 317 5.13 3.76 16.05
CA PHE A 317 4.58 2.65 15.27
C PHE A 317 4.98 1.29 15.82
N THR A 318 6.26 1.10 16.10
CA THR A 318 6.76 -0.16 16.67
C THR A 318 6.21 -0.40 18.07
N GLY A 319 6.13 0.64 18.89
CA GLY A 319 5.52 0.61 20.23
C GLY A 319 4.06 0.20 20.19
N ILE A 320 3.25 0.82 19.33
CA ILE A 320 1.84 0.46 19.13
C ILE A 320 1.72 -0.97 18.61
N ARG A 321 2.47 -1.34 17.56
CA ARG A 321 2.35 -2.66 16.93
C ARG A 321 2.66 -3.80 17.90
N ASN A 322 3.72 -3.64 18.69
CA ASN A 322 4.16 -4.68 19.62
C ASN A 322 3.26 -4.79 20.86
N ASN A 323 2.60 -3.72 21.29
CA ASN A 323 1.89 -3.69 22.59
C ASN A 323 0.37 -3.58 22.50
N LEU A 324 -0.16 -2.90 21.47
CA LEU A 324 -1.61 -2.73 21.29
C LEU A 324 -2.25 -3.87 20.50
N ILE A 325 -1.62 -4.35 19.43
CA ILE A 325 -2.18 -5.45 18.62
C ILE A 325 -2.11 -6.80 19.34
N HIS A 326 -1.18 -6.98 20.27
CA HIS A 326 -1.09 -8.17 21.11
C HIS A 326 -1.84 -8.05 22.45
N LEU A 327 -2.60 -6.95 22.66
CA LEU A 327 -3.57 -6.74 23.74
C LEU A 327 -3.10 -7.16 25.15
N SER A 328 -2.03 -6.55 25.67
CA SER A 328 -1.78 -6.60 27.13
C SER A 328 -1.77 -5.20 27.73
N GLY A 329 -2.66 -4.96 28.70
CA GLY A 329 -2.68 -3.69 29.45
C GLY A 329 -1.36 -3.41 30.18
N VAL A 330 -0.61 -4.47 30.50
CA VAL A 330 0.73 -4.40 31.09
C VAL A 330 1.76 -3.89 30.08
N GLY A 331 1.76 -4.41 28.84
CA GLY A 331 2.69 -3.96 27.80
C GLY A 331 2.49 -2.50 27.40
N LEU A 332 1.22 -2.06 27.38
CA LEU A 332 0.85 -0.66 27.18
C LEU A 332 1.47 0.29 28.21
N SER A 333 1.44 -0.09 29.50
CA SER A 333 1.94 0.74 30.59
C SER A 333 3.47 0.70 30.72
N ALA A 334 4.11 -0.37 30.24
CA ALA A 334 5.55 -0.57 30.30
C ALA A 334 6.30 0.02 29.10
N ALA A 335 5.65 0.16 27.94
CA ALA A 335 6.26 0.72 26.75
C ALA A 335 6.45 2.24 26.89
N GLN A 336 7.69 2.69 26.78
CA GLN A 336 8.07 4.11 26.75
C GLN A 336 8.20 4.58 25.31
N ILE A 337 7.63 5.74 25.01
CA ILE A 337 7.82 6.48 23.76
C ILE A 337 8.42 7.81 24.17
N GLN A 338 9.72 8.00 23.87
CA GLN A 338 10.48 9.16 24.35
C GLN A 338 10.38 9.27 25.88
N ASP A 339 9.84 10.38 26.40
CA ASP A 339 9.72 10.71 27.82
C ASP A 339 8.33 10.41 28.42
N GLN A 340 7.45 9.68 27.70
CA GLN A 340 6.10 9.34 28.15
C GLN A 340 5.75 7.86 27.92
N THR A 341 4.74 7.35 28.63
CA THR A 341 4.24 6.00 28.35
C THR A 341 3.44 5.96 27.06
N LEU A 342 3.38 4.79 26.42
CA LEU A 342 2.52 4.56 25.28
C LEU A 342 1.03 4.76 25.64
N VAL A 343 0.62 4.48 26.87
CA VAL A 343 -0.75 4.78 27.35
C VAL A 343 -1.03 6.27 27.31
N ASP A 344 -0.10 7.10 27.80
CA ASP A 344 -0.26 8.55 27.80
C ASP A 344 -0.34 9.09 26.38
N PHE A 345 0.50 8.57 25.47
CA PHE A 345 0.45 8.93 24.06
C PHE A 345 -0.92 8.62 23.44
N VAL A 346 -1.41 7.38 23.56
CA VAL A 346 -2.67 6.97 22.90
C VAL A 346 -3.93 7.48 23.60
N SER A 347 -3.78 8.10 24.77
CA SER A 347 -4.87 8.79 25.46
C SER A 347 -4.95 10.27 25.08
N ASP A 348 -3.89 10.82 24.46
CA ASP A 348 -3.80 12.20 24.04
C ASP A 348 -4.31 12.35 22.60
N ARG A 349 -5.47 13.00 22.45
CA ARG A 349 -6.13 13.19 21.16
C ARG A 349 -5.24 13.94 20.17
N ASN A 350 -4.46 14.93 20.62
CA ASN A 350 -3.64 15.74 19.71
C ASN A 350 -2.43 14.95 19.18
N LYS A 351 -1.82 14.11 20.03
CA LYS A 351 -0.75 13.21 19.59
C LYS A 351 -1.24 12.13 18.63
N VAL A 352 -2.45 11.61 18.87
CA VAL A 352 -3.06 10.64 17.94
C VAL A 352 -3.44 11.32 16.63
N PHE A 353 -3.87 12.58 16.67
CA PHE A 353 -4.12 13.36 15.46
C PHE A 353 -2.89 13.47 14.56
N ASP A 354 -1.68 13.60 15.11
CA ASP A 354 -0.46 13.60 14.31
C ASP A 354 -0.35 12.33 13.45
N LEU A 355 -0.67 11.14 14.01
CA LEU A 355 -0.72 9.90 13.23
C LEU A 355 -1.82 9.94 12.17
N ILE A 356 -3.01 10.45 12.52
CA ILE A 356 -4.13 10.60 11.59
C ILE A 356 -3.78 11.54 10.42
N ASN A 357 -2.92 12.54 10.65
CA ASN A 357 -2.50 13.52 9.67
C ASN A 357 -1.33 13.03 8.80
N PHE A 358 -0.26 12.52 9.42
CA PHE A 358 0.97 12.15 8.69
C PHE A 358 0.83 10.85 7.89
N VAL A 359 0.12 9.84 8.41
CA VAL A 359 0.04 8.53 7.74
C VAL A 359 -0.66 8.62 6.37
N PRO A 360 -1.83 9.25 6.20
CA PRO A 360 -2.45 9.41 4.89
C PRO A 360 -1.60 10.21 3.90
N GLN A 361 -0.90 11.25 4.37
CA GLN A 361 0.03 12.01 3.54
C GLN A 361 1.18 11.14 3.03
N PHE A 362 1.78 10.34 3.93
CA PHE A 362 2.81 9.37 3.56
C PHE A 362 2.30 8.36 2.53
N ILE A 363 1.11 7.80 2.74
CA ILE A 363 0.49 6.83 1.82
C ILE A 363 0.31 7.45 0.43
N ASN A 364 -0.31 8.63 0.36
CA ASN A 364 -0.53 9.34 -0.89
C ASN A 364 0.79 9.59 -1.64
N GLU A 365 1.80 10.08 -0.94
CA GLU A 365 3.10 10.37 -1.55
C GLU A 365 3.77 9.12 -2.11
N LYS A 366 3.65 7.98 -1.42
CA LYS A 366 4.31 6.75 -1.85
C LYS A 366 3.60 6.01 -2.96
N TYR A 367 2.27 5.95 -2.94
CA TYR A 367 1.54 5.31 -4.03
C TYR A 367 1.63 6.09 -5.34
N ARG A 368 1.72 7.43 -5.29
CA ARG A 368 2.00 8.27 -6.47
C ARG A 368 3.40 8.07 -7.08
N GLN A 369 4.32 7.42 -6.38
CA GLN A 369 5.65 7.09 -6.91
C GLN A 369 5.71 5.68 -7.50
N ILE A 370 4.70 4.84 -7.23
CA ILE A 370 4.60 3.45 -7.68
C ILE A 370 3.76 3.34 -8.95
N VAL A 371 2.63 4.07 -8.96
CA VAL A 371 1.78 4.27 -10.14
C VAL A 371 2.40 5.33 -11.03
#